data_AF-A0A8I6Y527-F1
#
_entry.id   AF-A0A8I6Y527-F1
#
_cell.length_a   1.000
_cell.length_b   1.000
_cell.length_c   1.000
_cell.angle_alpha   90.00
_cell.angle_beta   90.00
_cell.angle_gamma   90.00
#
_symmetry.space_group_name_H-M   'P 1'
#
loop_
_entity.id
_entity.type
_entity.pdbx_description
1 polymer ?
#
loop_
_entity_poly.entity_id
_entity_poly.type
_entity_poly.pdbx_seq_one_letter_code
_entity_poly.pdbx_strand_id
1 'polypeptide(L)'
;MALIFNGDGTYSMVYPEGTSPMIWLRPADRPKTDPTLSPPKSVLLDTLGYVDGECNDTTAAYVAADGRRVQVTFWMHHPPLVSCFTVHSPGVKPDAFPEMAKLLATDGDLALLRVPHLPLNPFSDQPDSRFFVYRIGGGAAGEKPPWLRQLPNPDKLMFTDHTVGFLNYGTHGQADDRFFAAAFYQEHPLRPGGSVKFYISLFDSETWGWTRKEVFVDSPEAYRYRFTNKAITIGGDRGSIAWVDLSNGILVHDLLLRNDILRYIPLPPSELPDLRTNSVRDMAVVNGYLKYVSMSIAGLVVVSVEYCGLVVAVYL
;
A
#
# COMPACT_ATOMS: atom_id res chain seq x y z
N MET A 1 -5.47 -20.96 3.06
CA MET A 1 -4.23 -21.75 2.91
C MET A 1 -3.64 -21.92 4.29
N ALA A 2 -3.45 -23.15 4.77
CA ALA A 2 -2.82 -23.40 6.06
C ALA A 2 -1.56 -24.25 5.82
N LEU A 3 -0.41 -23.76 6.29
CA LEU A 3 0.79 -24.57 6.42
C LEU A 3 0.72 -25.29 7.77
N ILE A 4 0.73 -26.61 7.74
CA ILE A 4 0.90 -27.43 8.95
C ILE A 4 2.36 -27.87 8.98
N PHE A 5 3.07 -27.47 10.03
CA PHE A 5 4.40 -27.98 10.33
C PHE A 5 4.24 -29.27 11.15
N ASN A 6 4.68 -30.37 10.56
CA ASN A 6 4.69 -31.66 11.25
C ASN A 6 5.88 -31.71 12.21
N GLY A 7 5.71 -32.43 13.32
CA GLY A 7 6.74 -32.54 14.38
C GLY A 7 8.04 -33.25 13.97
N ASP A 8 8.14 -33.72 12.73
CA ASP A 8 9.35 -34.29 12.12
C ASP A 8 10.14 -33.29 11.27
N GLY A 9 9.72 -32.02 11.24
CA GLY A 9 10.37 -30.96 10.47
C GLY A 9 9.95 -30.89 9.00
N THR A 10 9.00 -31.73 8.57
CA THR A 10 8.35 -31.56 7.26
C THR A 10 7.14 -30.63 7.37
N TYR A 11 6.76 -29.99 6.27
CA TYR A 11 5.51 -29.26 6.19
C TYR A 11 4.56 -29.96 5.22
N SER A 12 3.30 -30.05 5.60
CA SER A 12 2.24 -30.53 4.73
C SER A 12 1.34 -29.36 4.35
N MET A 13 1.17 -29.20 3.04
CA MET A 13 0.25 -28.22 2.48
C MET A 13 -1.12 -28.87 2.37
N VAL A 14 -2.02 -28.50 3.28
CA VAL A 14 -3.39 -29.01 3.26
C VAL A 14 -4.23 -28.09 2.39
N TYR A 15 -4.58 -28.59 1.21
CA TYR A 15 -5.72 -28.08 0.45
C TYR A 15 -6.98 -28.69 1.07
N PRO A 16 -8.01 -27.90 1.42
CA PRO A 16 -9.30 -28.48 1.74
C PRO A 16 -9.76 -29.29 0.52
N GLU A 17 -9.89 -30.61 0.67
CA GLU A 17 -10.48 -31.43 -0.39
C GLU A 17 -11.93 -30.97 -0.62
N GLY A 18 -12.24 -30.66 -1.88
CA GLY A 18 -13.50 -30.02 -2.27
C GLY A 18 -13.27 -28.58 -2.72
N THR A 19 -12.72 -28.41 -3.91
CA THR A 19 -12.63 -27.13 -4.62
C THR A 19 -14.01 -26.53 -4.84
N SER A 20 -14.49 -25.77 -3.85
CA SER A 20 -15.30 -24.59 -4.10
C SER A 20 -14.39 -23.48 -4.62
N PRO A 21 -14.87 -22.57 -5.49
CA PRO A 21 -14.06 -21.44 -5.95
C PRO A 21 -13.48 -20.69 -4.74
N MET A 22 -12.29 -20.09 -4.87
CA MET A 22 -11.63 -19.34 -3.79
C MET A 22 -12.58 -18.25 -3.28
N ILE A 23 -13.40 -18.55 -2.27
CA ILE A 23 -14.37 -17.59 -1.75
C ILE A 23 -13.65 -16.75 -0.70
N TRP A 24 -13.39 -15.50 -1.04
CA TRP A 24 -12.69 -14.52 -0.21
C TRP A 24 -13.60 -13.94 0.88
N LEU A 25 -14.30 -14.80 1.63
CA LEU A 25 -15.24 -14.36 2.66
C LEU A 25 -14.51 -13.84 3.88
N ARG A 26 -15.12 -12.85 4.52
CA ARG A 26 -14.66 -12.34 5.80
C ARG A 26 -14.76 -13.45 6.88
N PRO A 27 -13.77 -13.59 7.78
CA PRO A 27 -13.90 -14.44 8.96
C PRO A 27 -15.14 -14.05 9.80
N ALA A 28 -15.83 -15.03 10.38
CA ALA A 28 -17.10 -14.84 11.07
C ALA A 28 -17.02 -14.05 12.40
N ASP A 29 -15.80 -13.73 12.86
CA ASP A 29 -15.58 -12.99 14.10
C ASP A 29 -16.02 -11.53 13.92
N ARG A 30 -17.25 -11.28 14.37
CA ARG A 30 -17.81 -9.92 14.42
C ARG A 30 -17.14 -9.14 15.55
N PRO A 31 -16.74 -7.88 15.31
CA PRO A 31 -16.48 -6.97 16.42
C PRO A 31 -17.74 -6.89 17.27
N LYS A 32 -17.65 -7.33 18.52
CA LYS A 32 -18.60 -6.87 19.53
C LYS A 32 -18.25 -5.42 19.76
N THR A 33 -19.09 -4.52 19.27
CA THR A 33 -19.04 -3.11 19.65
C THR A 33 -19.21 -3.04 21.15
N ASP A 34 -18.13 -2.76 21.86
CA ASP A 34 -18.20 -2.33 23.25
C ASP A 34 -18.44 -0.82 23.26
N PRO A 35 -19.67 -0.35 23.55
CA PRO A 35 -20.01 1.07 23.51
C PRO A 35 -19.26 1.90 24.56
N THR A 36 -18.50 1.27 25.46
CA THR A 36 -17.68 1.94 26.48
C THR A 36 -16.27 2.28 26.01
N LEU A 37 -15.80 1.69 24.90
CA LEU A 37 -14.47 1.93 24.37
C LEU A 37 -14.45 3.13 23.42
N SER A 38 -13.63 4.13 23.75
CA SER A 38 -13.30 5.21 22.82
C SER A 38 -12.67 4.67 21.54
N PRO A 39 -12.91 5.27 20.36
CA PRO A 39 -12.30 4.84 19.10
C PRO A 39 -10.76 4.74 19.22
N PRO A 40 -10.14 3.70 18.65
CA PRO A 40 -8.69 3.57 18.70
C PRO A 40 -8.02 4.70 17.92
N LYS A 41 -6.93 5.27 18.47
CA LYS A 41 -6.13 6.29 17.79
C LYS A 41 -5.40 5.75 16.54
N SER A 42 -5.21 4.44 16.48
CA SER A 42 -4.57 3.72 15.36
C SER A 42 -5.07 2.28 15.36
N VAL A 43 -5.13 1.66 14.19
CA VAL A 43 -5.50 0.25 14.04
C VAL A 43 -4.41 -0.53 13.33
N LEU A 44 -4.33 -1.83 13.60
CA LEU A 44 -3.63 -2.78 12.74
C LEU A 44 -4.62 -3.19 11.63
N LEU A 45 -4.25 -3.04 10.36
CA LEU A 45 -5.17 -3.23 9.24
C LEU A 45 -4.63 -4.29 8.28
N ASP A 46 -5.47 -5.26 7.93
CA ASP A 46 -5.18 -6.21 6.87
C ASP A 46 -5.11 -5.49 5.53
N THR A 47 -4.11 -5.86 4.72
CA THR A 47 -3.93 -5.28 3.39
C THR A 47 -4.83 -5.95 2.35
N LEU A 48 -5.47 -7.07 2.68
CA LEU A 48 -6.38 -7.79 1.79
C LEU A 48 -7.84 -7.50 2.13
N GLY A 49 -8.64 -7.29 1.08
CA GLY A 49 -10.05 -7.00 1.15
C GLY A 49 -10.90 -8.24 0.90
N TYR A 50 -11.87 -8.47 1.79
CA TYR A 50 -12.79 -9.59 1.71
C TYR A 50 -14.07 -9.23 0.95
N VAL A 51 -14.86 -10.21 0.56
CA VAL A 51 -16.18 -10.00 -0.07
C VAL A 51 -17.27 -10.21 0.96
N ASP A 52 -18.02 -9.16 1.25
CA ASP A 52 -19.14 -9.16 2.19
C ASP A 52 -20.05 -7.95 1.93
N GLY A 53 -21.37 -8.15 1.98
CA GLY A 53 -22.39 -7.11 1.77
C GLY A 53 -22.88 -6.42 3.05
N GLU A 54 -22.43 -6.85 4.22
CA GLU A 54 -22.75 -6.15 5.48
C GLU A 54 -22.22 -4.70 5.45
N CYS A 55 -23.01 -3.79 6.01
CA CYS A 55 -22.74 -2.36 6.06
C CYS A 55 -22.68 -1.86 7.51
N ASN A 56 -21.92 -0.79 7.73
CA ASN A 56 -21.86 -0.07 8.99
C ASN A 56 -21.71 1.45 8.73
N ASP A 57 -21.41 2.22 9.76
CA ASP A 57 -21.17 3.66 9.72
C ASP A 57 -19.95 4.10 8.89
N THR A 58 -19.01 3.19 8.64
CA THR A 58 -17.86 3.42 7.75
C THR A 58 -18.14 3.06 6.29
N THR A 59 -19.32 2.52 5.96
CA THR A 59 -19.61 2.10 4.59
C THR A 59 -19.68 3.29 3.64
N ALA A 60 -18.85 3.25 2.60
CA ALA A 60 -18.92 4.18 1.47
C ALA A 60 -19.25 3.45 0.18
N ALA A 61 -19.91 4.14 -0.74
CA ALA A 61 -20.29 3.58 -2.04
C ALA A 61 -19.87 4.48 -3.20
N TYR A 62 -19.46 3.84 -4.28
CA TYR A 62 -19.25 4.46 -5.58
C TYR A 62 -20.25 3.87 -6.58
N VAL A 63 -20.85 4.72 -7.40
CA VAL A 63 -21.74 4.32 -8.50
C VAL A 63 -21.10 4.78 -9.80
N ALA A 64 -20.78 3.83 -10.66
CA ALA A 64 -20.24 4.10 -11.99
C ALA A 64 -21.32 4.65 -12.93
N ALA A 65 -20.91 5.25 -14.04
CA ALA A 65 -21.83 5.79 -15.06
C ALA A 65 -22.74 4.72 -15.68
N ASP A 66 -22.30 3.45 -15.70
CA ASP A 66 -23.08 2.30 -16.16
C ASP A 66 -24.03 1.71 -15.10
N GLY A 67 -24.13 2.36 -13.93
CA GLY A 67 -24.98 1.93 -12.81
C GLY A 67 -24.35 0.85 -11.91
N ARG A 68 -23.17 0.30 -12.25
CA ARG A 68 -22.48 -0.64 -11.36
C ARG A 68 -22.06 0.05 -10.07
N ARG A 69 -22.40 -0.58 -8.95
CA ARG A 69 -22.10 -0.08 -7.61
C ARG A 69 -20.97 -0.89 -6.97
N VAL A 70 -20.05 -0.20 -6.32
CA VAL A 70 -19.02 -0.76 -5.45
C VAL A 70 -19.21 -0.16 -4.07
N GLN A 71 -19.24 -0.99 -3.05
CA GLN A 71 -19.29 -0.58 -1.64
C GLN A 71 -18.04 -1.08 -0.95
N VAL A 72 -17.49 -0.24 -0.08
CA VAL A 72 -16.36 -0.57 0.78
C VAL A 72 -16.76 -0.29 2.22
N THR A 73 -16.49 -1.24 3.11
CA THR A 73 -16.78 -1.13 4.54
C THR A 73 -15.53 -1.48 5.33
N PHE A 74 -15.17 -0.64 6.30
CA PHE A 74 -14.07 -0.92 7.23
C PHE A 74 -14.60 -1.50 8.53
N TRP A 75 -13.85 -2.44 9.08
CA TRP A 75 -14.19 -3.17 10.29
C TRP A 75 -13.06 -2.99 11.29
N MET A 76 -13.21 -1.95 12.10
CA MET A 76 -12.16 -1.47 12.99
C MET A 76 -12.16 -2.24 14.29
N HIS A 77 -10.97 -2.68 14.71
CA HIS A 77 -10.71 -3.29 16.01
C HIS A 77 -9.60 -2.54 16.72
N HIS A 78 -9.66 -2.49 18.05
CA HIS A 78 -8.53 -2.02 18.86
C HIS A 78 -7.34 -2.97 18.71
N PRO A 79 -6.12 -2.46 18.52
CA PRO A 79 -4.92 -3.29 18.60
C PRO A 79 -4.89 -4.09 19.91
N PRO A 80 -4.43 -5.36 19.89
CA PRO A 80 -3.68 -6.01 18.82
C PRO A 80 -4.54 -6.72 17.75
N LEU A 81 -5.87 -6.62 17.83
CA LEU A 81 -6.75 -7.26 16.83
C LEU A 81 -6.59 -6.58 15.46
N VAL A 82 -6.65 -7.41 14.42
CA VAL A 82 -6.52 -6.97 13.03
C VAL A 82 -7.88 -6.46 12.55
N SER A 83 -7.91 -5.19 12.16
CA SER A 83 -8.99 -4.58 11.40
C SER A 83 -8.93 -5.07 9.95
N CYS A 84 -10.06 -5.12 9.28
CA CYS A 84 -10.12 -5.50 7.87
C CYS A 84 -11.09 -4.60 7.10
N PHE A 85 -11.13 -4.75 5.79
CA PHE A 85 -12.15 -4.11 4.97
C PHE A 85 -12.83 -5.14 4.06
N THR A 86 -14.07 -4.84 3.69
CA THR A 86 -14.86 -5.65 2.77
C THR A 86 -15.26 -4.85 1.56
N VAL A 87 -15.42 -5.54 0.43
CA VAL A 87 -15.91 -5.00 -0.83
C VAL A 87 -17.18 -5.73 -1.22
N HIS A 88 -18.21 -4.98 -1.61
CA HIS A 88 -19.44 -5.53 -2.15
C HIS A 88 -19.78 -4.88 -3.48
N SER A 89 -20.23 -5.68 -4.44
CA SER A 89 -20.87 -5.19 -5.65
C SER A 89 -22.23 -5.87 -5.79
N PRO A 90 -23.35 -5.16 -5.58
CA PRO A 90 -24.68 -5.74 -5.66
C PRO A 90 -24.91 -6.43 -7.00
N GLY A 91 -25.45 -7.65 -6.97
CA GLY A 91 -25.68 -8.47 -8.15
C GLY A 91 -24.46 -9.25 -8.66
N VAL A 92 -23.28 -9.08 -8.05
CA VAL A 92 -22.09 -9.88 -8.33
C VAL A 92 -21.91 -10.93 -7.24
N LYS A 93 -21.74 -12.19 -7.64
CA LYS A 93 -21.47 -13.29 -6.70
C LYS A 93 -20.04 -13.20 -6.15
N PRO A 94 -19.78 -13.62 -4.90
CA PRO A 94 -18.44 -13.57 -4.32
C PRO A 94 -17.35 -14.35 -5.08
N ASP A 95 -17.74 -15.43 -5.75
CA ASP A 95 -16.86 -16.27 -6.56
C ASP A 95 -16.51 -15.66 -7.94
N ALA A 96 -17.15 -14.56 -8.32
CA ALA A 96 -16.87 -13.85 -9.57
C ALA A 96 -15.65 -12.91 -9.47
N PHE A 97 -15.11 -12.68 -8.27
CA PHE A 97 -13.93 -11.84 -8.05
C PHE A 97 -12.64 -12.60 -8.44
N PRO A 98 -11.85 -12.11 -9.42
CA PRO A 98 -10.62 -12.78 -9.85
C PRO A 98 -9.56 -12.84 -8.75
N GLU A 99 -9.56 -11.85 -7.88
CA GLU A 99 -8.56 -11.62 -6.84
C GLU A 99 -9.19 -10.82 -5.70
N MET A 100 -8.52 -10.81 -4.55
CA MET A 100 -8.90 -9.94 -3.44
C MET A 100 -8.65 -8.48 -3.80
N ALA A 101 -9.52 -7.60 -3.30
CA ALA A 101 -9.18 -6.18 -3.25
C ALA A 101 -7.96 -5.96 -2.36
N LYS A 102 -7.21 -4.88 -2.58
CA LYS A 102 -6.00 -4.59 -1.81
C LYS A 102 -5.98 -3.17 -1.30
N LEU A 103 -5.49 -3.00 -0.08
CA LEU A 103 -5.07 -1.72 0.47
C LEU A 103 -3.63 -1.47 0.06
N LEU A 104 -3.40 -0.39 -0.67
CA LEU A 104 -2.08 -0.03 -1.18
C LEU A 104 -1.33 0.89 -0.23
N ALA A 105 -2.03 1.88 0.32
CA ALA A 105 -1.47 2.87 1.23
C ALA A 105 -2.58 3.54 2.05
N THR A 106 -2.19 4.11 3.19
CA THR A 106 -3.06 4.89 4.09
C THR A 106 -2.31 6.13 4.56
N ASP A 107 -3.01 7.24 4.70
CA ASP A 107 -2.49 8.43 5.36
C ASP A 107 -3.62 9.21 6.04
N GLY A 108 -3.54 9.28 7.37
CA GLY A 108 -4.60 9.80 8.24
C GLY A 108 -5.95 9.10 8.02
N ASP A 109 -6.93 9.88 7.56
CA ASP A 109 -8.31 9.46 7.33
C ASP A 109 -8.55 8.90 5.91
N LEU A 110 -7.51 8.78 5.09
CA LEU A 110 -7.60 8.32 3.71
C LEU A 110 -6.94 6.94 3.50
N ALA A 111 -7.53 6.16 2.60
CA ALA A 111 -7.01 4.88 2.14
C ALA A 111 -7.06 4.79 0.61
N LEU A 112 -5.96 4.30 0.01
CA LEU A 112 -5.89 3.97 -1.40
C LEU A 112 -6.11 2.47 -1.60
N LEU A 113 -7.13 2.13 -2.38
CA LEU A 113 -7.60 0.77 -2.59
C LEU A 113 -7.49 0.38 -4.06
N ARG A 114 -7.13 -0.88 -4.32
CA ARG A 114 -7.28 -1.52 -5.62
C ARG A 114 -8.45 -2.50 -5.54
N VAL A 115 -9.43 -2.31 -6.41
CA VAL A 115 -10.58 -3.22 -6.53
C VAL A 115 -10.57 -3.81 -7.94
N PRO A 116 -10.62 -5.15 -8.08
CA PRO A 116 -10.62 -5.79 -9.39
C PRO A 116 -11.83 -5.36 -10.22
N HIS A 117 -11.63 -5.23 -11.53
CA HIS A 117 -12.72 -4.96 -12.46
C HIS A 117 -13.57 -6.22 -12.67
N LEU A 118 -14.89 -6.02 -12.72
CA LEU A 118 -15.89 -7.08 -12.77
C LEU A 118 -16.93 -6.80 -13.86
N PRO A 119 -17.34 -7.78 -14.69
CA PRO A 119 -16.84 -9.15 -14.76
C PRO A 119 -15.53 -9.28 -15.55
N LEU A 120 -14.80 -10.38 -15.35
CA LEU A 120 -13.64 -10.73 -16.17
C LEU A 120 -14.07 -10.96 -17.62
N ASN A 121 -13.37 -10.32 -18.56
CA ASN A 121 -13.26 -10.86 -19.89
C ASN A 121 -12.09 -11.86 -19.90
N PRO A 122 -12.31 -13.17 -20.03
CA PRO A 122 -11.24 -14.18 -20.03
C PRO A 122 -10.30 -14.05 -21.23
N PHE A 123 -10.60 -13.18 -22.19
CA PHE A 123 -9.80 -12.92 -23.38
C PHE A 123 -9.06 -11.56 -23.37
N SER A 124 -9.15 -10.77 -22.29
CA SER A 124 -8.38 -9.53 -22.18
C SER A 124 -7.09 -9.75 -21.39
N ASP A 125 -6.06 -8.97 -21.73
CA ASP A 125 -4.94 -8.73 -20.80
C ASP A 125 -5.49 -8.31 -19.43
N GLN A 126 -4.73 -8.59 -18.37
CA GLN A 126 -5.07 -8.40 -16.94
C GLN A 126 -6.15 -7.34 -16.71
N PRO A 127 -7.27 -7.67 -16.03
CA PRO A 127 -8.42 -6.76 -15.95
C PRO A 127 -7.96 -5.40 -15.41
N ASP A 128 -8.37 -4.31 -16.09
CA ASP A 128 -8.05 -2.94 -15.70
C ASP A 128 -8.41 -2.74 -14.23
N SER A 129 -7.42 -2.82 -13.34
CA SER A 129 -7.65 -2.63 -11.91
C SER A 129 -8.15 -1.22 -11.67
N ARG A 130 -9.23 -1.09 -10.92
CA ARG A 130 -9.78 0.23 -10.58
C ARG A 130 -9.23 0.65 -9.23
N PHE A 131 -8.60 1.80 -9.21
CA PHE A 131 -8.09 2.42 -7.99
C PHE A 131 -9.15 3.33 -7.40
N PHE A 132 -9.32 3.25 -6.09
CA PHE A 132 -10.28 4.04 -5.34
C PHE A 132 -9.59 4.73 -4.17
N VAL A 133 -9.97 5.98 -3.94
CA VAL A 133 -9.68 6.66 -2.69
C VAL A 133 -10.91 6.54 -1.82
N TYR A 134 -10.71 6.00 -0.63
CA TYR A 134 -11.68 5.94 0.43
C TYR A 134 -11.29 6.96 1.50
N ARG A 135 -12.26 7.72 1.99
CA ARG A 135 -12.10 8.56 3.18
C ARG A 135 -12.99 8.02 4.28
N ILE A 136 -12.41 7.79 5.45
CA ILE A 136 -13.17 7.41 6.62
C ILE A 136 -13.98 8.62 7.09
N GLY A 137 -15.24 8.38 7.42
CA GLY A 137 -16.07 9.40 8.02
C GLY A 137 -15.64 9.62 9.46
N GLY A 138 -15.77 10.85 9.93
CA GLY A 138 -15.64 11.11 11.35
C GLY A 138 -16.90 10.61 12.08
N GLY A 139 -16.72 9.77 13.10
CA GLY A 139 -17.82 9.13 13.81
C GLY A 139 -18.62 10.07 14.73
N ALA A 140 -18.24 11.35 14.85
CA ALA A 140 -18.96 12.31 15.68
C ALA A 140 -20.03 13.09 14.90
N ALA A 141 -21.10 13.47 15.60
CA ALA A 141 -22.17 14.28 15.04
C ALA A 141 -21.63 15.62 14.49
N GLY A 142 -21.68 15.78 13.16
CA GLY A 142 -21.20 16.98 12.45
C GLY A 142 -19.94 16.76 11.60
N GLU A 143 -19.31 15.58 11.68
CA GLU A 143 -18.18 15.23 10.81
C GLU A 143 -18.64 14.71 9.44
N LYS A 144 -17.76 14.80 8.43
CA LYS A 144 -18.09 14.42 7.04
C LYS A 144 -18.36 12.90 6.98
N PRO A 145 -19.39 12.45 6.24
CA PRO A 145 -19.65 11.03 6.05
C PRO A 145 -18.51 10.35 5.27
N PRO A 146 -18.34 9.02 5.41
CA PRO A 146 -17.37 8.30 4.60
C PRO A 146 -17.74 8.40 3.13
N TRP A 147 -16.73 8.44 2.26
CA TRP A 147 -16.95 8.47 0.81
C TRP A 147 -15.92 7.65 0.07
N LEU A 148 -16.30 7.22 -1.13
CA LEU A 148 -15.49 6.42 -2.03
C LEU A 148 -15.51 7.05 -3.41
N ARG A 149 -14.33 7.34 -3.97
CA ARG A 149 -14.20 7.90 -5.31
C ARG A 149 -13.20 7.11 -6.13
N GLN A 150 -13.56 6.83 -7.37
CA GLN A 150 -12.65 6.20 -8.31
C GLN A 150 -11.61 7.21 -8.78
N LEU A 151 -10.34 6.81 -8.80
CA LEU A 151 -9.29 7.56 -9.47
C LEU A 151 -9.46 7.40 -10.99
N PRO A 152 -9.18 8.47 -11.78
CA PRO A 152 -9.05 8.29 -13.22
C PRO A 152 -7.99 7.23 -13.50
N ASN A 153 -8.29 6.32 -14.43
CA ASN A 153 -7.33 5.29 -14.82
C ASN A 153 -6.11 6.03 -15.41
N PRO A 154 -4.93 5.91 -14.80
CA PRO A 154 -3.75 6.54 -15.37
C PRO A 154 -3.44 5.73 -16.64
N ASP A 155 -3.70 6.29 -17.83
CA ASP A 155 -3.62 5.62 -19.14
C ASP A 155 -2.48 4.59 -19.22
N LYS A 156 -2.79 3.30 -19.07
CA LYS A 156 -1.84 2.16 -19.07
C LYS A 156 -0.61 2.34 -18.16
N LEU A 157 -0.68 3.18 -17.14
CA LEU A 157 0.44 3.40 -16.25
C LEU A 157 0.53 2.23 -15.28
N MET A 158 1.60 1.47 -15.50
CA MET A 158 1.99 0.23 -14.83
C MET A 158 2.37 0.47 -13.37
N PHE A 159 1.44 0.91 -12.52
CA PHE A 159 1.69 0.98 -11.09
C PHE A 159 1.38 -0.38 -10.48
N THR A 160 2.44 -1.08 -10.11
CA THR A 160 2.33 -2.25 -9.25
C THR A 160 1.87 -1.82 -7.86
N ASP A 161 1.19 -2.71 -7.14
CA ASP A 161 0.63 -2.45 -5.80
C ASP A 161 1.63 -1.80 -4.83
N HIS A 162 2.93 -2.09 -4.99
CA HIS A 162 4.00 -1.65 -4.08
C HIS A 162 4.66 -0.31 -4.44
N THR A 163 4.31 0.27 -5.60
CA THR A 163 4.98 1.47 -6.14
C THR A 163 4.28 2.78 -5.81
N VAL A 164 3.10 2.75 -5.19
CA VAL A 164 2.29 3.95 -4.98
C VAL A 164 2.47 4.45 -3.55
N GLY A 165 3.03 5.66 -3.41
CA GLY A 165 2.96 6.43 -2.18
C GLY A 165 1.70 7.29 -2.15
N PHE A 166 1.22 7.59 -0.96
CA PHE A 166 -0.05 8.30 -0.77
C PHE A 166 0.05 9.30 0.38
N LEU A 167 -0.16 10.56 0.08
CA LEU A 167 0.07 11.68 0.98
C LEU A 167 -1.22 12.46 1.19
N ASN A 168 -1.69 12.52 2.43
CA ASN A 168 -2.77 13.39 2.86
C ASN A 168 -2.15 14.71 3.33
N TYR A 169 -2.36 15.79 2.59
CA TYR A 169 -1.73 17.06 2.94
C TYR A 169 -2.42 17.74 4.13
N GLY A 170 -3.73 17.52 4.30
CA GLY A 170 -4.54 18.14 5.35
C GLY A 170 -4.20 17.69 6.78
N THR A 171 -3.62 16.51 6.94
CA THR A 171 -3.22 15.97 8.26
C THR A 171 -1.98 16.66 8.83
N HIS A 172 -1.28 17.46 8.03
CA HIS A 172 0.00 18.09 8.38
C HIS A 172 -0.08 19.58 8.74
N GLY A 173 -1.26 20.07 9.16
CA GLY A 173 -1.40 21.39 9.79
C GLY A 173 -2.00 22.49 8.91
N GLN A 174 -2.65 22.14 7.80
CA GLN A 174 -3.41 23.07 6.96
C GLN A 174 -4.84 22.59 6.81
N ALA A 175 -5.82 23.52 6.76
CA ALA A 175 -7.25 23.23 6.58
C ALA A 175 -7.60 22.76 5.14
N ASP A 176 -6.62 22.22 4.42
CA ASP A 176 -6.75 21.80 3.03
C ASP A 176 -7.05 20.30 2.98
N ASP A 177 -8.14 19.90 2.33
CA ASP A 177 -8.50 18.49 2.10
C ASP A 177 -7.70 17.85 0.95
N ARG A 178 -6.64 18.52 0.47
CA ARG A 178 -5.81 18.05 -0.63
C ARG A 178 -5.03 16.80 -0.26
N PHE A 179 -4.88 15.92 -1.23
CA PHE A 179 -4.06 14.72 -1.13
C PHE A 179 -3.46 14.36 -2.47
N PHE A 180 -2.40 13.57 -2.43
CA PHE A 180 -1.63 13.16 -3.58
C PHE A 180 -1.41 11.66 -3.59
N ALA A 181 -1.38 11.06 -4.77
CA ALA A 181 -0.83 9.72 -4.96
C ALA A 181 0.35 9.82 -5.93
N ALA A 182 1.49 9.25 -5.58
CA ALA A 182 2.68 9.30 -6.40
C ALA A 182 3.17 7.89 -6.69
N ALA A 183 3.36 7.60 -7.97
CA ALA A 183 3.80 6.28 -8.39
C ALA A 183 5.09 6.38 -9.22
N PHE A 184 6.09 5.60 -8.79
CA PHE A 184 7.43 5.60 -9.36
C PHE A 184 7.65 4.39 -10.26
N TYR A 185 8.35 4.60 -11.38
CA TYR A 185 8.78 3.52 -12.27
C TYR A 185 10.03 3.89 -13.06
N GLN A 186 10.71 2.85 -13.54
CA GLN A 186 11.91 2.94 -14.35
C GLN A 186 11.58 2.55 -15.79
N GLU A 187 12.09 3.31 -16.75
CA GLU A 187 12.04 2.96 -18.16
C GLU A 187 13.43 2.51 -18.61
N HIS A 188 13.54 1.21 -18.92
CA HIS A 188 14.78 0.62 -19.41
C HIS A 188 14.89 0.83 -20.93
N PRO A 189 16.08 1.20 -21.42
CA PRO A 189 16.28 1.40 -22.85
C PRO A 189 16.11 0.08 -23.62
N LEU A 190 15.41 0.13 -24.75
CA LEU A 190 15.20 -1.03 -25.63
C LEU A 190 16.49 -1.48 -26.37
N ARG A 191 17.49 -0.59 -26.45
CA ARG A 191 18.75 -0.85 -27.17
C ARG A 191 19.94 -0.76 -26.20
N PRO A 192 20.99 -1.57 -26.41
CA PRO A 192 22.24 -1.45 -25.67
C PRO A 192 22.81 -0.02 -25.77
N GLY A 193 23.29 0.52 -24.65
CA GLY A 193 23.91 1.85 -24.58
C GLY A 193 22.99 3.02 -24.19
N GLY A 194 21.69 2.78 -24.00
CA GLY A 194 20.81 3.78 -23.38
C GLY A 194 20.98 3.88 -21.86
N SER A 195 20.57 5.00 -21.26
CA SER A 195 20.47 5.15 -19.81
C SER A 195 19.05 4.80 -19.33
N VAL A 196 18.95 4.28 -18.10
CA VAL A 196 17.66 4.11 -17.42
C VAL A 196 17.10 5.49 -17.11
N LYS A 197 15.82 5.69 -17.42
CA LYS A 197 15.07 6.89 -17.07
C LYS A 197 14.14 6.62 -15.90
N PHE A 198 13.91 7.66 -15.10
CA PHE A 198 13.05 7.59 -13.94
C PHE A 198 11.84 8.49 -14.15
N TYR A 199 10.67 8.00 -13.77
CA TYR A 199 9.42 8.73 -13.89
C TYR A 199 8.62 8.67 -12.60
N ILE A 200 7.94 9.77 -12.31
CA ILE A 200 6.89 9.82 -11.31
C ILE A 200 5.60 10.24 -12.02
N SER A 201 4.55 9.49 -11.77
CA SER A 201 3.20 9.95 -12.08
C SER A 201 2.53 10.40 -10.79
N LEU A 202 2.14 11.67 -10.77
CA LEU A 202 1.53 12.33 -9.63
C LEU A 202 0.04 12.54 -9.89
N PHE A 203 -0.80 11.99 -9.03
CA PHE A 203 -2.19 12.35 -8.90
C PHE A 203 -2.33 13.50 -7.92
N ASP A 204 -3.15 14.47 -8.30
CA ASP A 204 -3.48 15.63 -7.48
C ASP A 204 -5.00 15.72 -7.30
N SER A 205 -5.46 15.70 -6.04
CA SER A 205 -6.89 15.76 -5.74
C SER A 205 -7.54 17.09 -6.14
N GLU A 206 -6.76 18.17 -6.26
CA GLU A 206 -7.27 19.49 -6.67
C GLU A 206 -7.73 19.47 -8.13
N THR A 207 -6.93 18.87 -9.01
CA THR A 207 -7.25 18.76 -10.45
C THR A 207 -7.97 17.47 -10.80
N TRP A 208 -8.02 16.51 -9.86
CA TRP A 208 -8.51 15.16 -10.04
C TRP A 208 -7.87 14.47 -11.26
N GLY A 209 -6.58 14.69 -11.47
CA GLY A 209 -5.86 14.27 -12.67
C GLY A 209 -4.45 13.76 -12.37
N TRP A 210 -3.91 12.99 -13.32
CA TRP A 210 -2.55 12.49 -13.28
C TRP A 210 -1.64 13.36 -14.16
N THR A 211 -0.44 13.65 -13.66
CA THR A 211 0.64 14.24 -14.44
C THR A 211 1.86 13.32 -14.38
N ARG A 212 2.41 12.96 -15.54
CA ARG A 212 3.67 12.22 -15.65
C ARG A 212 4.84 13.19 -15.78
N LYS A 213 5.91 12.95 -15.04
CA LYS A 213 7.13 13.75 -15.09
C LYS A 213 8.37 12.85 -15.09
N GLU A 214 9.36 13.19 -15.92
CA GLU A 214 10.71 12.61 -15.85
C GLU A 214 11.44 13.24 -14.67
N VAL A 215 12.08 12.43 -13.85
CA VAL A 215 12.85 12.86 -12.68
C VAL A 215 14.29 12.38 -12.78
N PHE A 216 15.18 13.07 -12.10
CA PHE A 216 16.62 12.85 -12.13
C PHE A 216 17.11 12.46 -10.74
N VAL A 217 18.18 11.68 -10.67
CA VAL A 217 18.80 11.27 -9.41
C VAL A 217 19.96 12.20 -9.06
N ASP A 218 20.12 12.52 -7.79
CA ASP A 218 21.22 13.36 -7.30
C ASP A 218 22.57 12.63 -7.18
N SER A 219 22.55 11.30 -7.23
CA SER A 219 23.71 10.44 -7.07
C SER A 219 23.79 9.35 -8.15
N PRO A 220 24.98 9.10 -8.74
CA PRO A 220 25.21 7.95 -9.62
C PRO A 220 24.95 6.60 -8.93
N GLU A 221 25.02 6.52 -7.60
CA GLU A 221 24.73 5.29 -6.86
C GLU A 221 23.26 4.87 -6.99
N ALA A 222 22.36 5.80 -7.29
CA ALA A 222 20.95 5.52 -7.51
C ALA A 222 20.70 4.53 -8.67
N TYR A 223 21.65 4.38 -9.59
CA TYR A 223 21.56 3.35 -10.64
C TYR A 223 21.75 1.92 -10.12
N ARG A 224 22.09 1.74 -8.84
CA ARG A 224 21.99 0.45 -8.14
C ARG A 224 20.55 0.09 -7.77
N TYR A 225 19.63 1.07 -7.69
CA TYR A 225 18.21 0.83 -7.43
C TYR A 225 17.61 -0.04 -8.53
N ARG A 226 17.10 -1.22 -8.15
CA ARG A 226 16.63 -2.25 -9.10
C ARG A 226 15.12 -2.36 -9.16
N PHE A 227 14.46 -2.32 -8.02
CA PHE A 227 13.01 -2.45 -7.96
C PHE A 227 12.47 -1.91 -6.63
N THR A 228 11.24 -1.44 -6.66
CA THR A 228 10.56 -0.93 -5.48
C THR A 228 9.88 -2.07 -4.73
N ASN A 229 10.28 -2.30 -3.48
CA ASN A 229 9.61 -3.22 -2.56
C ASN A 229 8.36 -2.61 -1.91
N LYS A 230 8.43 -1.32 -1.56
CA LYS A 230 7.34 -0.56 -0.95
C LYS A 230 7.54 0.95 -1.11
N ALA A 231 6.45 1.69 -1.03
CA ALA A 231 6.48 3.14 -0.83
C ALA A 231 6.16 3.47 0.62
N ILE A 232 6.76 4.54 1.15
CA ILE A 232 6.55 5.04 2.50
C ILE A 232 6.28 6.54 2.41
N THR A 233 5.16 6.97 2.97
CA THR A 233 4.84 8.39 3.13
C THR A 233 5.62 8.92 4.32
N ILE A 234 6.47 9.91 4.06
CA ILE A 234 7.27 10.60 5.09
C ILE A 234 6.52 11.84 5.58
N GLY A 235 5.85 12.56 4.67
CA GLY A 235 5.09 13.77 5.01
C GLY A 235 5.99 14.97 5.32
N GLY A 236 5.57 15.76 6.30
CA GLY A 236 6.24 17.01 6.69
C GLY A 236 6.02 18.16 5.70
N ASP A 237 6.68 19.30 5.93
CA ASP A 237 6.49 20.54 5.14
C ASP A 237 6.82 20.37 3.65
N ARG A 238 7.63 19.35 3.32
CA ARG A 238 8.03 19.02 1.93
C ARG A 238 7.08 18.02 1.25
N GLY A 239 6.20 17.37 2.01
CA GLY A 239 5.31 16.33 1.52
C GLY A 239 6.09 15.17 0.88
N SER A 240 7.10 14.66 1.59
CA SER A 240 8.03 13.71 1.00
C SER A 240 7.45 12.31 0.91
N ILE A 241 7.79 11.59 -0.17
CA ILE A 241 7.50 10.16 -0.35
C ILE A 241 8.81 9.44 -0.66
N ALA A 242 8.98 8.26 -0.07
CA ALA A 242 10.13 7.39 -0.27
C ALA A 242 9.74 6.08 -0.95
N TRP A 243 10.46 5.70 -2.00
CA TRP A 243 10.40 4.37 -2.60
C TRP A 243 11.62 3.57 -2.16
N VAL A 244 11.37 2.39 -1.59
CA VAL A 244 12.39 1.58 -0.94
C VAL A 244 12.70 0.35 -1.78
N ASP A 245 13.96 0.23 -2.17
CA ASP A 245 14.59 -1.02 -2.59
C ASP A 245 15.33 -1.58 -1.37
N LEU A 246 14.79 -2.62 -0.74
CA LEU A 246 15.29 -3.21 0.49
C LEU A 246 16.68 -3.87 0.35
N SER A 247 17.22 -3.91 -0.88
CA SER A 247 18.57 -4.38 -1.17
C SER A 247 19.56 -3.26 -1.44
N ASN A 248 19.11 -2.17 -2.03
CA ASN A 248 20.03 -1.17 -2.59
C ASN A 248 19.90 0.20 -1.94
N GLY A 249 18.70 0.69 -1.62
CA GLY A 249 18.56 2.09 -1.22
C GLY A 249 17.14 2.61 -1.24
N ILE A 250 17.04 3.91 -0.99
CA ILE A 250 15.80 4.65 -0.91
C ILE A 250 15.87 5.80 -1.91
N LEU A 251 14.82 5.98 -2.71
CA LEU A 251 14.62 7.17 -3.52
C LEU A 251 13.58 8.04 -2.83
N VAL A 252 13.93 9.27 -2.48
CA VAL A 252 13.03 10.23 -1.82
C VAL A 252 12.69 11.36 -2.78
N HIS A 253 11.41 11.70 -2.89
CA HIS A 253 10.95 12.87 -3.63
C HIS A 253 10.14 13.81 -2.73
N ASP A 254 10.45 15.10 -2.84
CA ASP A 254 9.78 16.18 -2.12
C ASP A 254 8.69 16.78 -3.01
N LEU A 255 7.47 16.25 -2.94
CA LEU A 255 6.37 16.58 -3.86
C LEU A 255 6.02 18.07 -3.88
N LEU A 256 6.13 18.74 -2.73
CA LEU A 256 5.70 20.14 -2.56
C LEU A 256 6.77 21.15 -2.96
N LEU A 257 8.03 20.73 -3.08
CA LEU A 257 9.13 21.61 -3.48
C LEU A 257 9.23 21.82 -5.00
N ARG A 258 8.33 21.19 -5.78
CA ARG A 258 8.26 21.28 -7.26
C ARG A 258 9.61 21.08 -7.96
N ASN A 259 10.49 20.28 -7.38
CA ASN A 259 11.75 19.90 -8.01
C ASN A 259 11.59 18.64 -8.86
N ASP A 260 12.63 18.29 -9.62
CA ASP A 260 12.70 17.08 -10.44
C ASP A 260 13.78 16.13 -9.96
N ILE A 261 14.15 16.24 -8.69
CA ILE A 261 15.29 15.52 -8.15
C ILE A 261 14.79 14.47 -7.16
N LEU A 262 15.21 13.24 -7.40
CA LEU A 262 15.16 12.12 -6.49
C LEU A 262 16.45 12.11 -5.68
N ARG A 263 16.31 12.27 -4.37
CA ARG A 263 17.41 12.09 -3.44
C ARG A 263 17.60 10.60 -3.18
N TYR A 264 18.78 10.09 -3.52
CA TYR A 264 19.12 8.70 -3.24
C TYR A 264 19.84 8.55 -1.90
N ILE A 265 19.36 7.61 -1.10
CA ILE A 265 19.97 7.23 0.18
C ILE A 265 20.37 5.77 0.06
N PRO A 266 21.68 5.45 0.00
CA PRO A 266 22.12 4.06 -0.05
C PRO A 266 21.75 3.34 1.25
N LEU A 267 21.32 2.08 1.14
CA LEU A 267 21.22 1.22 2.31
C LEU A 267 22.63 0.80 2.76
N PRO A 268 22.82 0.52 4.07
CA PRO A 268 24.07 -0.06 4.52
C PRO A 268 24.34 -1.37 3.77
N PRO A 269 25.62 -1.68 3.46
CA PRO A 269 25.98 -2.94 2.81
C PRO A 269 25.39 -4.12 3.58
N SER A 270 24.68 -5.00 2.88
CA SER A 270 24.14 -6.20 3.52
C SER A 270 25.19 -7.30 3.50
N GLU A 271 25.53 -7.82 4.67
CA GLU A 271 26.35 -9.03 4.82
C GLU A 271 25.53 -10.32 4.59
N LEU A 272 24.20 -10.20 4.49
CA LEU A 272 23.31 -11.32 4.28
C LEU A 272 23.27 -11.72 2.80
N PRO A 273 23.15 -13.03 2.50
CA PRO A 273 23.01 -13.47 1.13
C PRO A 273 21.75 -12.87 0.49
N ASP A 274 21.70 -12.90 -0.84
CA ASP A 274 20.66 -12.29 -1.68
C ASP A 274 19.24 -12.53 -1.12
N LEU A 275 18.29 -11.63 -1.40
CA LEU A 275 16.86 -11.73 -1.00
C LEU A 275 16.23 -13.09 -1.35
N ARG A 276 16.83 -13.81 -2.29
CA ARG A 276 16.41 -15.15 -2.74
C ARG A 276 16.72 -16.26 -1.74
N THR A 277 17.50 -16.01 -0.70
CA THR A 277 17.92 -17.00 0.29
C THR A 277 17.64 -16.51 1.69
N ASN A 278 16.60 -17.06 2.32
CA ASN A 278 16.37 -17.07 3.77
C ASN A 278 16.72 -15.74 4.48
N SER A 279 16.25 -14.61 3.97
CA SER A 279 16.37 -13.32 4.66
C SER A 279 15.08 -12.52 4.54
N VAL A 280 14.75 -11.79 5.60
CA VAL A 280 13.62 -10.88 5.67
C VAL A 280 14.16 -9.50 5.91
N ARG A 281 13.72 -8.54 5.11
CA ARG A 281 14.08 -7.15 5.21
C ARG A 281 12.79 -6.33 5.25
N ASP A 282 12.75 -5.29 6.07
CA ASP A 282 11.65 -4.33 6.06
C ASP A 282 12.13 -2.95 6.54
N MET A 283 11.33 -1.94 6.25
CA MET A 283 11.57 -0.56 6.64
C MET A 283 10.27 0.12 7.07
N ALA A 284 10.33 0.89 8.14
CA ALA A 284 9.21 1.69 8.62
C ALA A 284 9.69 3.04 9.19
N VAL A 285 8.81 4.03 9.21
CA VAL A 285 9.04 5.28 9.95
C VAL A 285 8.59 5.07 11.39
N VAL A 286 9.49 5.31 12.35
CA VAL A 286 9.22 5.20 13.79
C VAL A 286 9.80 6.42 14.48
N ASN A 287 8.95 7.22 15.14
CA ASN A 287 9.33 8.45 15.84
C ASN A 287 10.10 9.44 14.94
N GLY A 288 9.71 9.56 13.67
CA GLY A 288 10.37 10.45 12.70
C GLY A 288 11.65 9.89 12.07
N TYR A 289 12.05 8.66 12.42
CA TYR A 289 13.23 8.01 11.85
C TYR A 289 12.83 6.85 10.95
N LEU A 290 13.49 6.72 9.79
CA LEU A 290 13.44 5.50 9.00
C LEU A 290 14.25 4.42 9.71
N LYS A 291 13.58 3.36 10.16
CA LYS A 291 14.18 2.17 10.75
C LYS A 291 14.17 1.04 9.72
N TYR A 292 15.34 0.43 9.55
CA TYR A 292 15.55 -0.70 8.66
C TYR A 292 15.86 -1.93 9.48
N VAL A 293 15.22 -3.05 9.16
CA VAL A 293 15.46 -4.36 9.75
C VAL A 293 15.87 -5.33 8.66
N SER A 294 16.87 -6.15 8.95
CA SER A 294 17.35 -7.22 8.08
C SER A 294 17.71 -8.42 8.94
N MET A 295 17.12 -9.57 8.66
CA MET A 295 17.32 -10.81 9.41
C MET A 295 17.51 -11.99 8.48
N SER A 296 18.34 -12.97 8.87
CA SER A 296 18.43 -14.26 8.17
C SER A 296 17.56 -15.30 8.87
N ILE A 297 16.78 -16.04 8.09
CA ILE A 297 16.06 -17.25 8.51
C ILE A 297 17.02 -18.44 8.38
N ALA A 298 18.09 -18.43 9.16
CA ALA A 298 18.95 -19.59 9.36
C ALA A 298 19.16 -19.73 10.87
N GLY A 299 18.47 -20.69 11.50
CA GLY A 299 18.63 -21.04 12.91
C GLY A 299 18.85 -19.86 13.86
N LEU A 300 17.82 -19.02 14.09
CA LEU A 300 17.70 -18.09 15.22
C LEU A 300 19.03 -17.47 15.74
N VAL A 301 19.80 -16.84 14.86
CA VAL A 301 20.83 -15.87 15.27
C VAL A 301 20.19 -14.50 15.19
N VAL A 302 19.69 -14.01 16.33
CA VAL A 302 19.30 -12.61 16.49
C VAL A 302 20.59 -11.79 16.47
N VAL A 303 20.98 -11.29 15.29
CA VAL A 303 21.95 -10.19 15.23
C VAL A 303 21.17 -8.91 15.50
N SER A 304 20.90 -8.63 16.78
CA SER A 304 20.57 -7.27 17.20
C SER A 304 21.84 -6.46 17.07
N VAL A 305 22.05 -5.82 15.91
CA VAL A 305 23.00 -4.71 15.86
C VAL A 305 22.33 -3.55 16.59
N GLU A 306 22.53 -3.48 17.90
CA GLU A 306 22.50 -2.19 18.57
C GLU A 306 23.64 -1.38 17.95
N TYR A 307 23.30 -0.47 17.05
CA TYR A 307 24.22 0.59 16.65
C TYR A 307 24.46 1.49 17.87
N CYS A 308 25.38 1.10 18.75
CA CYS A 308 26.18 2.08 19.50
C CYS A 308 27.09 2.77 18.48
N GLY A 309 26.54 3.80 17.82
CA GLY A 309 27.30 4.66 16.91
C GLY A 309 26.98 4.52 15.42
N LEU A 310 25.72 4.75 15.03
CA LEU A 310 25.38 5.76 14.02
C LEU A 310 23.84 5.85 13.97
N VAL A 311 23.27 6.79 14.72
CA VAL A 311 21.94 7.31 14.39
C VAL A 311 22.15 8.08 13.09
N VAL A 312 21.81 7.49 11.94
CA VAL A 312 21.57 8.31 10.75
C VAL A 312 20.22 8.97 10.98
N ALA A 313 20.26 10.07 11.72
CA ALA A 313 19.20 11.05 11.71
C ALA A 313 19.20 11.65 10.31
N VAL A 314 18.40 11.09 9.40
CA VAL A 314 17.89 11.89 8.30
C VAL A 314 16.86 12.79 8.96
N TYR A 315 17.29 13.97 9.37
CA TYR A 315 16.36 15.03 9.75
C TYR A 315 15.47 15.28 8.53
N LEU A 316 14.16 15.13 8.73
CA LEU A 316 13.14 15.56 7.80
C LEU A 316 13.07 17.09 7.80
#